data_AF-A0A4Q2Z5E0-F1
#
_entry.id   AF-A0A4Q2Z5E0-F1
#
_cell.length_a   1.000
_cell.length_b   1.000
_cell.length_c   1.000
_cell.angle_alpha   90.00
_cell.angle_beta   90.00
_cell.angle_gamma   90.00
#
_symmetry.space_group_name_H-M   'P 1'
#
loop_
_entity.id
_entity.type
_entity.pdbx_description
1 polymer ?
#
loop_
_entity_poly.entity_id
_entity_poly.type
_entity_poly.pdbx_seq_one_letter_code
_entity_poly.pdbx_strand_id
1 'polypeptide(L)'
;MAIAADELAAIIGQGSSHAYPAGAWLFHESTPRLWMGIVEEGEVEIVRGNHGSSTRLATLRRGSAFSEGVLLDDLPHSASAVAMTDVRVWRIPRAVFERLRAEKPEVFYRMVGHIARRLSGRLAAANEHLVSGKSPVVETWRKEHDLLGERELPDTAYYGVQTLRGMENFPISGIPLHHFGHFVRSLAYVKKAAALANKELGVLLPDRADAIIAACDEIIAGKWHDHFTIDMIQGGAGTSTNMNANEVIANRALEILGHRKGQYEFLHPNDDVNRSQSTNDAYPTAIKLGVILTMRDATSALRELKAALLAKATEFSDVLKMGRTENQDAVPMTLGQEFAAYAATIKDGIRYIERAAEEFLDVNMGATAVGTGINSPPGYAPLCTRHLAEVSGLPVRLAENLVQSTQDSGSFSLMSGAMKTAAVQLSKIC
;
A
#
# COMPACT_ATOMS: atom_id res chain seq x y z
N MET A 1 12.06 -21.91 5.05
CA MET A 1 12.02 -23.25 5.70
C MET A 1 11.81 -23.05 7.19
N ALA A 2 10.81 -23.71 7.76
CA ALA A 2 10.50 -23.61 9.19
C ALA A 2 11.58 -24.29 10.06
N ILE A 3 11.71 -23.84 11.30
CA ILE A 3 12.42 -24.57 12.37
C ILE A 3 11.47 -25.65 12.85
N ALA A 4 11.94 -26.88 13.04
CA ALA A 4 11.07 -27.97 13.45
C ALA A 4 10.58 -27.75 14.91
N ALA A 5 9.36 -28.20 15.23
CA ALA A 5 8.73 -27.90 16.52
C ALA A 5 9.48 -28.51 17.72
N ASP A 6 10.11 -29.68 17.50
CA ASP A 6 10.99 -30.36 18.43
C ASP A 6 12.32 -29.62 18.65
N GLU A 7 12.93 -29.09 17.59
CA GLU A 7 14.13 -28.24 17.67
C GLU A 7 13.86 -26.98 18.50
N LEU A 8 12.71 -26.33 18.26
CA LEU A 8 12.29 -25.14 19.00
C LEU A 8 11.98 -25.48 20.47
N ALA A 9 11.29 -26.60 20.73
CA ALA A 9 11.00 -27.05 22.09
C ALA A 9 12.28 -27.34 22.88
N ALA A 10 13.31 -27.92 22.25
CA ALA A 10 14.60 -28.18 22.90
C ALA A 10 15.36 -26.89 23.29
N ILE A 11 15.22 -25.83 22.50
CA ILE A 11 15.81 -24.52 22.81
C ILE A 11 15.00 -23.81 23.91
N ILE A 12 13.68 -23.79 23.78
CA ILE A 12 12.78 -23.18 24.78
C ILE A 12 12.94 -23.87 26.14
N GLY A 13 13.09 -25.20 26.15
CA GLY A 13 13.30 -25.99 27.38
C GLY A 13 14.58 -25.68 28.14
N GLN A 14 15.55 -24.97 27.55
CA GLN A 14 16.75 -24.47 28.23
C GLN A 14 16.55 -23.10 28.87
N GLY A 15 15.33 -22.54 28.82
CA GLY A 15 14.97 -21.34 29.53
C GLY A 15 14.43 -21.61 30.93
N SER A 16 14.16 -20.53 31.67
CA SER A 16 13.53 -20.61 32.99
C SER A 16 12.65 -19.39 33.25
N SER A 17 11.56 -19.62 33.98
CA SER A 17 10.61 -18.57 34.33
C SER A 17 11.12 -17.69 35.46
N HIS A 18 10.97 -16.38 35.32
CA HIS A 18 11.38 -15.38 36.31
C HIS A 18 10.26 -14.37 36.56
N ALA A 19 9.98 -14.09 37.83
CA ALA A 19 8.97 -13.12 38.23
C ALA A 19 9.59 -11.74 38.55
N TYR A 20 8.90 -10.68 38.13
CA TYR A 20 9.23 -9.28 38.37
C TYR A 20 8.00 -8.60 38.99
N PRO A 21 8.12 -8.00 40.20
CA PRO A 21 7.02 -7.21 40.74
C PRO A 21 6.80 -5.95 39.91
N ALA A 22 5.59 -5.40 39.95
CA ALA A 22 5.27 -4.13 39.30
C ALA A 22 6.29 -3.03 39.70
N GLY A 23 6.80 -2.30 38.70
CA GLY A 23 7.84 -1.28 38.83
C GLY A 23 9.29 -1.80 38.76
N ALA A 24 9.51 -3.13 38.72
CA ALA A 24 10.87 -3.67 38.63
C ALA A 24 11.46 -3.52 37.22
N TRP A 25 12.77 -3.24 37.16
CA TRP A 25 13.51 -3.19 35.90
C TRP A 25 14.00 -4.59 35.52
N LEU A 26 13.74 -4.99 34.29
CA LEU A 26 14.19 -6.27 33.75
C LEU A 26 15.63 -6.16 33.23
N PHE A 27 15.94 -5.02 32.60
CA PHE A 27 17.28 -4.59 32.19
C PHE A 27 17.27 -3.07 31.93
N HIS A 28 18.45 -2.48 31.87
CA HIS A 28 18.63 -1.06 31.58
C HIS A 28 19.29 -0.83 30.22
N GLU A 29 19.03 0.32 29.61
CA GLU A 29 19.77 0.82 28.46
C GLU A 29 21.28 0.83 28.78
N SER A 30 22.09 0.55 27.76
CA SER A 30 23.55 0.40 27.85
C SER A 30 24.06 -0.77 28.69
N THR A 31 23.19 -1.66 29.18
CA THR A 31 23.63 -2.92 29.83
C THR A 31 23.81 -4.06 28.82
N PRO A 32 24.70 -5.05 29.07
CA PRO A 32 24.88 -6.19 28.18
C PRO A 32 23.62 -7.05 28.04
N ARG A 33 23.35 -7.53 26.82
CA ARG A 33 22.24 -8.47 26.57
C ARG A 33 22.66 -9.88 26.98
N LEU A 34 22.20 -10.36 28.12
CA LEU A 34 22.60 -11.67 28.67
C LEU A 34 21.59 -12.79 28.40
N TRP A 35 20.37 -12.46 27.97
CA TRP A 35 19.29 -13.41 27.73
C TRP A 35 18.26 -12.82 26.75
N MET A 36 17.49 -13.69 26.10
CA MET A 36 16.27 -13.37 25.36
C MET A 36 15.06 -13.70 26.23
N GLY A 37 14.04 -12.85 26.21
CA GLY A 37 12.83 -13.01 27.03
C GLY A 37 11.58 -13.23 26.21
N ILE A 38 10.63 -13.99 26.76
CA ILE A 38 9.24 -14.08 26.29
C ILE A 38 8.35 -13.75 27.48
N VAL A 39 7.42 -12.79 27.32
CA VAL A 39 6.47 -12.45 28.38
C VAL A 39 5.45 -13.60 28.48
N GLU A 40 5.37 -14.22 29.65
CA GLU A 40 4.40 -15.27 29.96
C GLU A 40 3.10 -14.65 30.52
N GLU A 41 3.24 -13.67 31.40
CA GLU A 41 2.15 -12.98 32.09
C GLU A 41 2.56 -11.52 32.40
N GLY A 42 1.60 -10.61 32.47
CA GLY A 42 1.81 -9.19 32.80
C GLY A 42 2.14 -8.29 31.59
N GLU A 43 2.50 -7.03 31.89
CA GLU A 43 2.85 -6.01 30.90
C GLU A 43 4.26 -5.46 31.16
N VAL A 44 5.11 -5.44 30.12
CA VAL A 44 6.47 -4.87 30.16
C VAL A 44 6.55 -3.67 29.24
N GLU A 45 7.07 -2.56 29.73
CA GLU A 45 7.26 -1.35 28.94
C GLU A 45 8.73 -1.20 28.51
N ILE A 46 8.93 -0.92 27.22
CA ILE A 46 10.23 -0.56 26.66
C ILE A 46 10.34 0.96 26.62
N VAL A 47 11.35 1.49 27.31
CA VAL A 47 11.56 2.94 27.46
C VAL A 47 12.99 3.31 27.07
N ARG A 48 13.17 4.53 26.55
CA ARG A 48 14.49 5.09 26.24
C ARG A 48 14.71 6.41 26.97
N GLY A 49 15.92 6.61 27.50
CA GLY A 49 16.28 7.79 28.29
C GLY A 49 16.35 7.55 29.79
N ASN A 50 16.86 8.55 30.52
CA ASN A 50 17.14 8.48 31.95
C ASN A 50 15.95 8.94 32.81
N HIS A 51 15.94 8.53 34.08
CA HIS A 51 14.86 8.81 35.06
C HIS A 51 14.37 10.27 35.00
N GLY A 52 13.06 10.45 34.71
CA GLY A 52 12.38 11.74 34.65
C GLY A 52 12.10 12.28 33.24
N SER A 53 12.74 11.73 32.20
CA SER A 53 12.50 12.07 30.79
C SER A 53 12.59 10.82 29.90
N SER A 54 11.83 9.78 30.24
CA SER A 54 11.78 8.53 29.48
C SER A 54 10.72 8.58 28.40
N THR A 55 11.11 8.33 27.15
CA THR A 55 10.16 8.13 26.04
C THR A 55 9.72 6.68 26.00
N ARG A 56 8.41 6.44 26.04
CA ARG A 56 7.82 5.12 25.86
C ARG A 56 7.95 4.69 24.40
N LEU A 57 8.66 3.59 24.15
CA LEU A 57 8.86 3.04 22.81
C LEU A 57 7.81 1.98 22.47
N ALA A 58 7.51 1.07 23.41
CA ALA A 58 6.56 -0.02 23.19
C ALA A 58 6.03 -0.60 24.51
N THR A 59 4.90 -1.31 24.43
CA THR A 59 4.36 -2.13 25.53
C THR A 59 4.25 -3.58 25.05
N LEU A 60 4.87 -4.49 25.78
CA LEU A 60 4.95 -5.92 25.52
C LEU A 60 3.96 -6.65 26.43
N ARG A 61 3.25 -7.64 25.87
CA ARG A 61 2.25 -8.45 26.56
C ARG A 61 2.57 -9.93 26.39
N ARG A 62 1.76 -10.80 26.99
CA ARG A 62 1.90 -12.26 26.87
C ARG A 62 2.12 -12.70 25.42
N GLY A 63 3.21 -13.43 25.18
CA GLY A 63 3.63 -13.91 23.86
C GLY A 63 4.71 -13.04 23.21
N SER A 64 4.91 -11.80 23.65
CA SER A 64 5.93 -10.91 23.10
C SER A 64 7.33 -11.39 23.47
N ALA A 65 8.15 -11.61 22.44
CA ALA A 65 9.60 -11.75 22.59
C ALA A 65 10.29 -10.38 22.65
N PHE A 66 11.38 -10.30 23.41
CA PHE A 66 12.22 -9.11 23.55
C PHE A 66 13.67 -9.49 23.92
N SER A 67 14.60 -8.53 23.78
CA SER A 67 16.05 -8.78 23.91
C SER A 67 16.61 -9.79 22.88
N GLU A 68 15.97 -9.88 21.71
CA GLU A 68 16.34 -10.81 20.65
C GLU A 68 17.68 -10.48 20.00
N GLY A 69 18.15 -9.24 20.18
CA GLY A 69 19.47 -8.80 19.75
C GLY A 69 20.63 -9.59 20.37
N VAL A 70 20.38 -10.41 21.41
CA VAL A 70 21.34 -11.40 21.92
C VAL A 70 21.81 -12.41 20.86
N LEU A 71 21.05 -12.57 19.77
CA LEU A 71 21.35 -13.48 18.67
C LEU A 71 22.13 -12.83 17.52
N LEU A 72 22.26 -11.50 17.52
CA LEU A 72 22.74 -10.73 16.37
C LEU A 72 24.12 -10.14 16.61
N ASP A 73 24.32 -9.53 17.78
CA ASP A 73 25.54 -8.80 18.13
C ASP A 73 25.81 -8.81 19.65
N ASP A 74 26.98 -8.29 20.02
CA ASP A 74 27.40 -8.07 21.41
C ASP A 74 27.14 -6.64 21.87
N LEU A 75 26.32 -5.87 21.14
CA LEU A 75 25.99 -4.51 21.53
C LEU A 75 25.08 -4.53 22.76
N PRO A 76 25.19 -3.53 23.64
CA PRO A 76 24.32 -3.42 24.79
C PRO A 76 22.86 -3.11 24.39
N HIS A 77 21.96 -3.21 25.35
CA HIS A 77 20.58 -2.79 25.19
C HIS A 77 20.49 -1.31 24.75
N SER A 78 19.74 -1.01 23.69
CA SER A 78 19.50 0.36 23.22
C SER A 78 18.36 1.07 23.95
N ALA A 79 17.64 0.34 24.80
CA ALA A 79 16.50 0.79 25.59
C ALA A 79 16.42 -0.04 26.87
N SER A 80 15.63 0.41 27.82
CA SER A 80 15.38 -0.29 29.09
C SER A 80 14.03 -1.01 29.06
N ALA A 81 13.83 -1.97 29.95
CA ALA A 81 12.55 -2.69 30.11
C ALA A 81 12.08 -2.64 31.57
N VAL A 82 10.82 -2.24 31.79
CA VAL A 82 10.20 -2.09 33.11
C VAL A 82 8.93 -2.92 33.19
N ALA A 83 8.73 -3.66 34.28
CA ALA A 83 7.47 -4.32 34.57
C ALA A 83 6.42 -3.27 34.99
N MET A 84 5.30 -3.19 34.27
CA MET A 84 4.21 -2.26 34.59
C MET A 84 3.20 -2.89 35.56
N THR A 85 3.07 -4.22 35.48
CA THR A 85 2.32 -5.06 36.41
C THR A 85 3.25 -6.12 36.99
N ASP A 86 2.73 -7.02 37.83
CA ASP A 86 3.50 -8.23 38.16
C ASP A 86 3.66 -9.07 36.88
N VAL A 87 4.91 -9.25 36.47
CA VAL A 87 5.27 -9.87 35.19
C VAL A 87 5.98 -11.18 35.43
N ARG A 88 5.69 -12.16 34.59
CA ARG A 88 6.47 -13.39 34.47
C ARG A 88 7.11 -13.46 33.09
N VAL A 89 8.42 -13.71 33.05
CA VAL A 89 9.21 -13.79 31.81
C VAL A 89 9.94 -15.12 31.73
N TRP A 90 9.76 -15.81 30.61
CA TRP A 90 10.59 -16.94 30.23
C TRP A 90 11.92 -16.44 29.68
N ARG A 91 13.03 -16.72 30.36
CA ARG A 91 14.37 -16.26 29.97
C ARG A 91 15.20 -17.39 29.39
N ILE A 92 15.74 -17.18 28.20
CA ILE A 92 16.70 -18.08 27.55
C ILE A 92 18.09 -17.41 27.60
N PRO A 93 19.07 -17.98 28.33
CA PRO A 93 20.40 -17.40 28.45
C PRO A 93 21.16 -17.33 27.13
N ARG A 94 22.01 -16.30 26.95
CA ARG A 94 22.92 -16.15 25.79
C ARG A 94 23.74 -17.42 25.53
N ALA A 95 24.22 -18.08 26.59
CA ALA A 95 25.01 -19.30 26.48
C ALA A 95 24.29 -20.44 25.74
N VAL A 96 22.95 -20.50 25.78
CA VAL A 96 22.16 -21.47 25.01
C VAL A 96 22.33 -21.24 23.51
N PHE A 97 22.28 -19.98 23.10
CA PHE A 97 22.42 -19.59 21.70
C PHE A 97 23.85 -19.70 21.20
N GLU A 98 24.83 -19.42 22.06
CA GLU A 98 26.25 -19.66 21.74
C GLU A 98 26.54 -21.14 21.50
N ARG A 99 26.01 -22.03 22.35
CA ARG A 99 26.10 -23.47 22.13
C ARG A 99 25.37 -23.89 20.86
N LEU A 100 24.16 -23.37 20.62
CA LEU A 100 23.40 -23.67 19.41
C LEU A 100 24.17 -23.25 18.14
N ARG A 101 24.84 -22.09 18.17
CA ARG A 101 25.68 -21.60 17.07
C ARG A 101 26.86 -22.51 16.79
N ALA A 102 27.48 -23.08 17.84
CA ALA A 102 28.62 -23.98 17.73
C ALA A 102 28.21 -25.41 17.31
N GLU A 103 27.13 -25.94 17.87
CA GLU A 103 26.72 -27.34 17.72
C GLU A 103 25.77 -27.57 16.54
N LYS A 104 24.91 -26.59 16.23
CA LYS A 104 23.86 -26.66 15.20
C LYS A 104 23.71 -25.33 14.44
N PRO A 105 24.74 -24.89 13.70
CA PRO A 105 24.76 -23.59 13.04
C PRO A 105 23.58 -23.37 12.08
N GLU A 106 23.11 -24.41 11.40
CA GLU A 106 21.95 -24.36 10.50
C GLU A 106 20.63 -24.03 11.22
N VAL A 107 20.44 -24.49 12.45
CA VAL A 107 19.28 -24.13 13.28
C VAL A 107 19.43 -22.69 13.76
N PHE A 108 20.63 -22.32 14.23
CA PHE A 108 20.94 -20.97 14.68
C PHE A 108 20.69 -19.92 13.59
N TYR A 109 21.23 -20.11 12.39
CA TYR A 109 21.05 -19.14 11.29
C TYR A 109 19.60 -19.07 10.79
N ARG A 110 18.84 -20.18 10.82
CA ARG A 110 17.40 -20.14 10.54
C ARG A 110 16.64 -19.30 11.56
N MET A 111 16.97 -19.44 12.85
CA MET A 111 16.39 -18.67 13.94
C MET A 111 16.74 -17.19 13.84
N VAL A 112 18.02 -16.86 13.58
CA VAL A 112 18.47 -15.50 13.28
C VAL A 112 17.69 -14.92 12.09
N GLY A 113 17.53 -15.67 11.00
CA GLY A 113 16.76 -15.22 9.84
C GLY A 113 15.28 -14.93 10.14
N HIS A 114 14.65 -15.71 11.01
CA HIS A 114 13.26 -15.47 11.44
C HIS A 114 13.13 -14.24 12.32
N ILE A 115 14.06 -14.08 13.25
CA ILE A 115 14.09 -12.93 14.17
C ILE A 115 14.47 -11.66 13.43
N ALA A 116 15.43 -11.70 12.52
CA ALA A 116 15.81 -10.57 11.67
C ALA A 116 14.63 -10.08 10.81
N ARG A 117 13.83 -10.98 10.23
CA ARG A 117 12.59 -10.60 9.52
C ARG A 117 11.56 -9.94 10.44
N ARG A 118 11.36 -10.47 11.65
CA ARG A 118 10.47 -9.86 12.66
C ARG A 118 10.95 -8.49 13.12
N LEU A 119 12.25 -8.34 13.37
CA LEU A 119 12.86 -7.07 13.76
C LEU A 119 12.79 -6.04 12.62
N SER A 120 13.03 -6.46 11.38
CA SER A 120 12.88 -5.61 10.20
C SER A 120 11.43 -5.13 10.03
N GLY A 121 10.45 -6.03 10.17
CA GLY A 121 9.03 -5.67 10.15
C GLY A 121 8.64 -4.70 11.28
N ARG A 122 9.13 -4.93 12.50
CA ARG A 122 8.92 -4.01 13.64
C ARG A 122 9.61 -2.66 13.43
N LEU A 123 10.79 -2.63 12.81
CA LEU A 123 11.53 -1.40 12.51
C LEU A 123 10.83 -0.60 11.39
N ALA A 124 10.33 -1.27 10.36
CA ALA A 124 9.53 -0.65 9.31
C ALA A 124 8.25 -0.02 9.89
N ALA A 125 7.52 -0.77 10.72
CA ALA A 125 6.37 -0.25 11.46
C ALA A 125 6.76 0.90 12.40
N ALA A 126 7.89 0.82 13.12
CA ALA A 126 8.38 1.89 13.99
C ALA A 126 8.82 3.15 13.20
N ASN A 127 9.33 3.01 11.99
CA ASN A 127 9.63 4.15 11.11
C ASN A 127 8.34 4.83 10.61
N GLU A 128 7.29 4.07 10.31
CA GLU A 128 5.96 4.65 10.04
C GLU A 128 5.37 5.36 11.27
N HIS A 129 5.70 4.92 12.49
CA HIS A 129 5.30 5.60 13.74
C HIS A 129 5.90 6.98 13.91
N LEU A 130 7.15 7.19 13.51
CA LEU A 130 7.80 8.50 13.55
C LEU A 130 7.10 9.53 12.65
N VAL A 131 6.33 9.04 11.66
CA VAL A 131 5.57 9.87 10.72
C VAL A 131 4.10 10.06 11.17
N SER A 132 3.49 9.09 11.87
CA SER A 132 2.03 9.05 12.13
C SER A 132 1.58 9.23 13.59
N GLY A 133 2.47 9.11 14.57
CA GLY A 133 2.19 9.48 15.97
C GLY A 133 1.22 8.59 16.78
N LYS A 134 0.86 7.38 16.32
CA LYS A 134 -0.03 6.46 17.07
C LYS A 134 0.63 5.11 17.34
N SER A 135 0.91 4.75 18.59
CA SER A 135 1.52 3.46 18.95
C SER A 135 0.76 2.24 18.38
N PRO A 136 1.45 1.21 17.87
CA PRO A 136 0.78 0.02 17.36
C PRO A 136 0.42 -0.87 18.55
N VAL A 137 -0.82 -1.35 18.58
CA VAL A 137 -1.21 -2.46 19.45
C VAL A 137 -0.92 -3.75 18.69
N VAL A 138 -0.05 -4.59 19.23
CA VAL A 138 0.15 -5.99 18.79
C VAL A 138 -0.55 -6.84 19.90
N GLU A 139 -1.24 -7.97 19.71
CA GLU A 139 -0.83 -9.19 19.03
C GLU A 139 -2.01 -10.17 18.84
N THR A 140 -2.33 -10.48 17.59
CA THR A 140 -2.56 -11.86 17.12
C THR A 140 -2.04 -11.96 15.68
N TRP A 141 -1.57 -13.13 15.28
CA TRP A 141 -1.11 -13.42 13.92
C TRP A 141 -2.07 -14.42 13.31
N ARG A 142 -2.36 -14.26 12.02
CA ARG A 142 -3.05 -15.29 11.25
C ARG A 142 -2.08 -15.91 10.26
N LYS A 143 -2.34 -17.18 9.95
CA LYS A 143 -1.65 -17.89 8.88
C LYS A 143 -2.52 -17.86 7.64
N GLU A 144 -1.91 -17.54 6.52
CA GLU A 144 -2.52 -17.68 5.21
C GLU A 144 -1.64 -18.56 4.33
N HIS A 145 -2.26 -19.16 3.32
CA HIS A 145 -1.63 -20.10 2.41
C HIS A 145 -1.89 -19.68 0.97
N ASP A 146 -0.86 -19.72 0.14
CA ASP A 146 -0.97 -19.64 -1.31
C ASP A 146 -0.16 -20.78 -1.96
N LEU A 147 -0.04 -20.75 -3.29
CA LEU A 147 0.72 -21.75 -4.05
C LEU A 147 2.17 -21.93 -3.57
N LEU A 148 2.77 -20.91 -2.95
CA LEU A 148 4.15 -20.93 -2.46
C LEU A 148 4.24 -21.33 -0.97
N GLY A 149 3.13 -21.78 -0.39
CA GLY A 149 3.04 -22.27 0.98
C GLY A 149 2.53 -21.24 1.99
N GLU A 150 2.73 -21.54 3.27
CA GLU A 150 2.20 -20.71 4.37
C GLU A 150 3.06 -19.49 4.68
N ARG A 151 2.39 -18.42 5.14
CA ARG A 151 3.01 -17.24 5.77
C ARG A 151 2.18 -16.75 6.95
N GLU A 152 2.87 -16.15 7.92
CA GLU A 152 2.26 -15.45 9.05
C GLU A 152 2.16 -13.96 8.74
N LEU A 153 1.01 -13.36 9.00
CA LEU A 153 0.78 -11.93 8.86
C LEU A 153 -0.05 -11.37 10.03
N PRO A 154 0.09 -10.08 10.35
CA PRO A 154 -0.64 -9.47 11.46
C PRO A 154 -2.16 -9.57 11.25
N ASP A 155 -2.93 -9.91 12.29
CA ASP A 155 -4.39 -10.00 12.18
C ASP A 155 -5.07 -8.64 11.92
N THR A 156 -4.36 -7.56 12.21
CA THR A 156 -4.75 -6.17 11.89
C THR A 156 -4.65 -5.84 10.41
N ALA A 157 -3.87 -6.59 9.61
CA ALA A 157 -3.73 -6.34 8.19
C ALA A 157 -4.95 -6.86 7.41
N TYR A 158 -5.55 -6.04 6.55
CA TYR A 158 -6.58 -6.53 5.61
C TYR A 158 -5.98 -7.19 4.36
N TYR A 159 -4.74 -6.85 3.98
CA TYR A 159 -4.06 -7.56 2.90
C TYR A 159 -3.70 -8.99 3.30
N GLY A 160 -3.44 -9.87 2.33
CA GLY A 160 -3.19 -11.29 2.53
C GLY A 160 -1.76 -11.72 2.18
N VAL A 161 -1.58 -13.03 2.04
CA VAL A 161 -0.27 -13.65 1.79
C VAL A 161 0.38 -13.21 0.48
N GLN A 162 -0.38 -13.00 -0.60
CA GLN A 162 0.21 -12.61 -1.89
C GLN A 162 0.71 -11.16 -1.83
N THR A 163 0.00 -10.28 -1.13
CA THR A 163 0.47 -8.92 -0.87
C THR A 163 1.74 -8.93 -0.03
N LEU A 164 1.78 -9.71 1.05
CA LEU A 164 2.97 -9.84 1.89
C LEU A 164 4.18 -10.28 1.05
N ARG A 165 4.01 -11.28 0.18
CA ARG A 165 5.08 -11.72 -0.73
C ARG A 165 5.47 -10.64 -1.73
N GLY A 166 4.50 -9.87 -2.24
CA GLY A 166 4.78 -8.72 -3.09
C GLY A 166 5.66 -7.68 -2.37
N MET A 167 5.36 -7.37 -1.12
CA MET A 167 6.18 -6.48 -0.29
C MET A 167 7.59 -7.04 -0.05
N GLU A 168 7.71 -8.35 0.24
CA GLU A 168 9.00 -9.02 0.43
C GLU A 168 9.85 -9.06 -0.85
N ASN A 169 9.22 -9.21 -2.01
CA ASN A 169 9.89 -9.34 -3.30
C ASN A 169 10.28 -8.00 -3.93
N PHE A 170 9.55 -6.92 -3.63
CA PHE A 170 9.70 -5.63 -4.30
C PHE A 170 9.93 -4.43 -3.35
N PRO A 171 10.92 -4.46 -2.43
CA PRO A 171 11.28 -3.29 -1.62
C PRO A 171 12.18 -2.32 -2.42
N ILE A 172 11.65 -1.66 -3.45
CA ILE A 172 12.46 -0.93 -4.44
C ILE A 172 12.51 0.58 -4.17
N SER A 173 11.35 1.25 -4.22
CA SER A 173 11.28 2.71 -4.12
C SER A 173 10.96 3.20 -2.71
N GLY A 174 10.29 2.36 -1.90
CA GLY A 174 9.72 2.78 -0.62
C GLY A 174 8.47 3.66 -0.78
N ILE A 175 7.92 3.77 -1.99
CA ILE A 175 6.68 4.51 -2.27
C ILE A 175 5.54 3.49 -2.46
N PRO A 176 4.72 3.27 -1.42
CA PRO A 176 3.61 2.33 -1.48
C PRO A 176 2.41 2.87 -2.25
N LEU A 177 1.57 1.95 -2.71
CA LEU A 177 0.35 2.21 -3.47
C LEU A 177 -0.64 3.15 -2.76
N HIS A 178 -0.73 3.11 -1.43
CA HIS A 178 -1.65 3.96 -0.67
C HIS A 178 -1.36 5.46 -0.77
N HIS A 179 -0.16 5.87 -1.21
CA HIS A 179 0.12 7.27 -1.53
C HIS A 179 -0.66 7.77 -2.76
N PHE A 180 -1.20 6.86 -3.57
CA PHE A 180 -1.95 7.14 -4.80
C PHE A 180 -3.44 6.87 -4.58
N GLY A 181 -4.09 7.67 -3.74
CA GLY A 181 -5.50 7.47 -3.36
C GLY A 181 -6.49 7.38 -4.54
N HIS A 182 -6.23 8.09 -5.65
CA HIS A 182 -7.00 7.91 -6.89
C HIS A 182 -6.88 6.51 -7.46
N PHE A 183 -5.69 5.92 -7.42
CA PHE A 183 -5.46 4.58 -7.94
C PHE A 183 -6.10 3.51 -7.05
N VAL A 184 -6.01 3.66 -5.72
CA VAL A 184 -6.71 2.79 -4.76
C VAL A 184 -8.22 2.82 -4.99
N ARG A 185 -8.81 4.02 -5.13
CA ARG A 185 -10.25 4.15 -5.45
C ARG A 185 -10.60 3.52 -6.79
N SER A 186 -9.76 3.67 -7.81
CA SER A 186 -9.98 3.06 -9.12
C SER A 186 -9.95 1.54 -9.10
N LEU A 187 -9.07 0.92 -8.30
CA LEU A 187 -9.11 -0.53 -8.06
C LEU A 187 -10.47 -0.93 -7.46
N ALA A 188 -10.95 -0.20 -6.45
CA ALA A 188 -12.26 -0.45 -5.85
C ALA A 188 -13.44 -0.26 -6.82
N TYR A 189 -13.40 0.76 -7.70
CA TYR A 189 -14.42 0.92 -8.75
C TYR A 189 -14.47 -0.29 -9.68
N VAL A 190 -13.31 -0.79 -10.12
CA VAL A 190 -13.21 -1.97 -10.98
C VAL A 190 -13.78 -3.20 -10.29
N LYS A 191 -13.38 -3.45 -9.03
CA LYS A 191 -13.86 -4.62 -8.27
C LYS A 191 -15.35 -4.54 -7.96
N LYS A 192 -15.88 -3.36 -7.65
CA LYS A 192 -17.32 -3.13 -7.46
C LYS A 192 -18.10 -3.41 -8.75
N ALA A 193 -17.65 -2.88 -9.88
CA ALA A 193 -18.30 -3.09 -11.18
C ALA A 193 -18.30 -4.57 -11.59
N ALA A 194 -17.18 -5.27 -11.37
CA ALA A 194 -17.07 -6.70 -11.63
C ALA A 194 -18.01 -7.52 -10.74
N ALA A 195 -18.11 -7.20 -9.45
CA ALA A 195 -19.04 -7.86 -8.53
C ALA A 195 -20.51 -7.65 -8.93
N LEU A 196 -20.89 -6.43 -9.34
CA LEU A 196 -22.23 -6.12 -9.85
C LEU A 196 -22.55 -6.92 -11.11
N ALA A 197 -21.65 -6.95 -12.08
CA ALA A 197 -21.83 -7.71 -13.32
C ALA A 197 -21.94 -9.22 -13.05
N ASN A 198 -21.08 -9.76 -12.18
CA ASN A 198 -21.09 -11.18 -11.83
C ASN A 198 -22.36 -11.58 -11.05
N LYS A 199 -22.88 -10.69 -10.19
CA LYS A 199 -24.16 -10.87 -9.50
C LYS A 199 -25.32 -10.92 -10.50
N GLU A 200 -25.37 -9.97 -11.43
CA GLU A 200 -26.42 -9.88 -12.45
C GLU A 200 -26.39 -11.07 -13.42
N LEU A 201 -25.21 -11.60 -13.75
CA LEU A 201 -25.04 -12.81 -14.56
C LEU A 201 -25.24 -14.11 -13.78
N GLY A 202 -25.47 -14.04 -12.46
CA GLY A 202 -25.72 -15.20 -11.60
C GLY A 202 -24.49 -16.10 -11.38
N VAL A 203 -23.28 -15.62 -11.67
CA VAL A 203 -22.02 -16.37 -11.46
C VAL A 203 -21.36 -16.09 -10.12
N LEU A 204 -21.85 -15.10 -9.37
CA LEU A 204 -21.45 -14.79 -8.00
C LEU A 204 -22.69 -14.75 -7.10
N LEU A 205 -22.61 -15.41 -5.94
CA LEU A 205 -23.73 -15.47 -5.00
C LEU A 205 -24.10 -14.06 -4.50
N PRO A 206 -25.41 -13.73 -4.38
CA PRO A 206 -25.86 -12.40 -3.98
C PRO A 206 -25.22 -11.87 -2.69
N ASP A 207 -25.20 -12.67 -1.62
CA ASP A 207 -24.65 -12.24 -0.33
C ASP A 207 -23.14 -11.93 -0.41
N ARG A 208 -22.39 -12.72 -1.19
CA ARG A 208 -20.95 -12.47 -1.43
C ARG A 208 -20.75 -11.21 -2.25
N ALA A 209 -21.54 -11.04 -3.31
CA ALA A 209 -21.47 -9.85 -4.15
C ALA A 209 -21.78 -8.58 -3.34
N ASP A 210 -22.81 -8.61 -2.50
CA ASP A 210 -23.22 -7.47 -1.68
C ASP A 210 -22.17 -7.12 -0.63
N ALA A 211 -21.52 -8.11 -0.02
CA ALA A 211 -20.41 -7.87 0.89
C ALA A 211 -19.18 -7.27 0.18
N ILE A 212 -18.86 -7.72 -1.04
CA ILE A 212 -17.77 -7.17 -1.86
C ILE A 212 -18.08 -5.71 -2.25
N ILE A 213 -19.32 -5.44 -2.68
CA ILE A 213 -19.77 -4.09 -3.04
C ILE A 213 -19.64 -3.14 -1.84
N ALA A 214 -20.11 -3.56 -0.67
CA ALA A 214 -20.01 -2.77 0.55
C ALA A 214 -18.56 -2.50 0.98
N ALA A 215 -17.67 -3.51 0.87
CA ALA A 215 -16.25 -3.32 1.12
C ALA A 215 -15.60 -2.33 0.12
N CYS A 216 -15.96 -2.40 -1.16
CA CYS A 216 -15.50 -1.46 -2.16
C CYS A 216 -15.98 -0.04 -1.87
N ASP A 217 -17.22 0.14 -1.41
CA ASP A 217 -17.77 1.44 -1.04
C ASP A 217 -17.02 2.10 0.12
N GLU A 218 -16.60 1.30 1.11
CA GLU A 218 -15.74 1.80 2.19
C GLU A 218 -14.37 2.27 1.66
N ILE A 219 -13.76 1.53 0.73
CA ILE A 219 -12.47 1.91 0.11
C ILE A 219 -12.62 3.17 -0.76
N ILE A 220 -13.70 3.27 -1.53
CA ILE A 220 -14.01 4.45 -2.33
C ILE A 220 -14.16 5.69 -1.43
N ALA A 221 -14.76 5.52 -0.25
CA ALA A 221 -14.89 6.56 0.78
C ALA A 221 -13.59 6.88 1.55
N GLY A 222 -12.46 6.28 1.18
CA GLY A 222 -11.14 6.57 1.76
C GLY A 222 -10.75 5.68 2.95
N LYS A 223 -11.56 4.68 3.33
CA LYS A 223 -11.19 3.75 4.40
C LYS A 223 -10.22 2.69 3.88
N TRP A 224 -9.39 2.17 4.78
CA TRP A 224 -8.50 1.03 4.53
C TRP A 224 -7.39 1.27 3.50
N HIS A 225 -7.17 2.51 3.05
CA HIS A 225 -6.12 2.83 2.07
C HIS A 225 -4.74 2.40 2.57
N ASP A 226 -4.46 2.51 3.86
CA ASP A 226 -3.19 2.11 4.49
C ASP A 226 -2.86 0.61 4.29
N HIS A 227 -3.84 -0.24 3.92
CA HIS A 227 -3.60 -1.65 3.62
C HIS A 227 -3.18 -1.92 2.16
N PHE A 228 -3.05 -0.88 1.34
CA PHE A 228 -2.51 -0.94 -0.02
C PHE A 228 -1.00 -0.65 0.01
N THR A 229 -0.21 -1.68 0.30
CA THR A 229 1.18 -1.55 0.74
C THR A 229 2.21 -1.90 -0.32
N ILE A 230 1.79 -2.39 -1.48
CA ILE A 230 2.70 -2.77 -2.58
C ILE A 230 3.45 -1.55 -3.09
N ASP A 231 4.76 -1.70 -3.31
CA ASP A 231 5.62 -0.69 -3.93
C ASP A 231 5.18 -0.41 -5.38
N MET A 232 5.18 0.86 -5.77
CA MET A 232 4.81 1.24 -7.14
C MET A 232 5.77 0.72 -8.19
N ILE A 233 7.02 0.42 -7.83
CA ILE A 233 7.96 -0.31 -8.67
C ILE A 233 7.91 -1.78 -8.26
N GLN A 234 7.19 -2.58 -9.05
CA GLN A 234 6.97 -4.00 -8.80
C GLN A 234 7.17 -4.84 -10.06
N GLY A 235 7.52 -6.12 -9.87
CA GLY A 235 7.46 -7.12 -10.94
C GLY A 235 6.04 -7.67 -11.15
N GLY A 236 5.86 -8.50 -12.17
CA GLY A 236 4.62 -9.27 -12.36
C GLY A 236 3.44 -8.50 -12.97
N ALA A 237 3.72 -7.43 -13.72
CA ALA A 237 2.71 -6.69 -14.51
C ALA A 237 1.51 -6.15 -13.69
N GLY A 238 1.74 -5.76 -12.43
CA GLY A 238 0.68 -5.25 -11.54
C GLY A 238 -0.10 -6.33 -10.78
N THR A 239 0.32 -7.60 -10.87
CA THR A 239 -0.38 -8.72 -10.20
C THR A 239 -0.40 -8.55 -8.69
N SER A 240 0.70 -8.09 -8.09
CA SER A 240 0.76 -7.83 -6.64
C SER A 240 -0.24 -6.75 -6.24
N THR A 241 -0.36 -5.67 -7.02
CA THR A 241 -1.39 -4.64 -6.80
C THR A 241 -2.82 -5.17 -6.96
N ASN A 242 -3.10 -5.94 -8.00
CA ASN A 242 -4.43 -6.53 -8.21
C ASN A 242 -4.80 -7.47 -7.05
N MET A 243 -3.86 -8.31 -6.62
CA MET A 243 -4.05 -9.21 -5.48
C MET A 243 -4.16 -8.47 -4.16
N ASN A 244 -3.44 -7.37 -3.97
CA ASN A 244 -3.62 -6.51 -2.80
C ASN A 244 -5.04 -5.97 -2.71
N ALA A 245 -5.63 -5.50 -3.81
CA ALA A 245 -7.03 -5.11 -3.83
C ALA A 245 -7.94 -6.31 -3.52
N ASN A 246 -7.71 -7.46 -4.16
CA ASN A 246 -8.52 -8.66 -3.95
C ASN A 246 -8.52 -9.12 -2.48
N GLU A 247 -7.35 -9.18 -1.84
CA GLU A 247 -7.20 -9.65 -0.46
C GLU A 247 -7.79 -8.65 0.55
N VAL A 248 -7.54 -7.34 0.38
CA VAL A 248 -8.12 -6.30 1.24
C VAL A 248 -9.65 -6.33 1.18
N ILE A 249 -10.20 -6.38 -0.03
CA ILE A 249 -11.65 -6.44 -0.25
C ILE A 249 -12.22 -7.74 0.30
N ALA A 250 -11.56 -8.88 0.07
CA ALA A 250 -12.03 -10.18 0.55
C ALA A 250 -12.10 -10.21 2.08
N ASN A 251 -11.02 -9.80 2.75
CA ASN A 251 -10.98 -9.79 4.21
C ASN A 251 -11.98 -8.80 4.82
N ARG A 252 -12.22 -7.66 4.17
CA ARG A 252 -13.24 -6.73 4.64
C ARG A 252 -14.66 -7.26 4.40
N ALA A 253 -14.90 -7.88 3.25
CA ALA A 253 -16.18 -8.52 2.96
C ALA A 253 -16.47 -9.71 3.89
N LEU A 254 -15.46 -10.49 4.28
CA LEU A 254 -15.58 -11.55 5.29
C LEU A 254 -16.09 -11.00 6.63
N GLU A 255 -15.53 -9.89 7.11
CA GLU A 255 -16.00 -9.26 8.35
C GLU A 255 -17.45 -8.75 8.23
N ILE A 256 -17.83 -8.21 7.07
CA ILE A 256 -19.22 -7.78 6.80
C ILE A 256 -20.18 -8.98 6.87
N LEU A 257 -19.73 -10.16 6.44
CA LEU A 257 -20.47 -11.43 6.55
C LEU A 257 -20.38 -12.08 7.94
N GLY A 258 -19.66 -11.48 8.90
CA GLY A 258 -19.49 -12.01 10.25
C GLY A 258 -18.41 -13.09 10.40
N HIS A 259 -17.53 -13.24 9.41
CA HIS A 259 -16.39 -14.16 9.44
C HIS A 259 -15.09 -13.43 9.81
N ARG A 260 -14.06 -14.19 10.21
CA ARG A 260 -12.72 -13.65 10.48
C ARG A 260 -11.93 -13.51 9.18
N LYS A 261 -10.96 -12.59 9.18
CA LYS A 261 -9.98 -12.45 8.08
C LYS A 261 -9.26 -13.78 7.83
N GLY A 262 -9.00 -14.09 6.57
CA GLY A 262 -8.35 -15.33 6.13
C GLY A 262 -9.25 -16.56 6.05
N GLN A 263 -10.53 -16.48 6.45
CA GLN A 263 -11.50 -17.58 6.29
C GLN A 263 -12.06 -17.62 4.86
N TYR A 264 -11.17 -17.82 3.89
CA TYR A 264 -11.48 -17.71 2.48
C TYR A 264 -12.41 -18.81 1.94
N GLU A 265 -12.77 -19.81 2.74
CA GLU A 265 -13.84 -20.77 2.43
C GLU A 265 -15.22 -20.11 2.28
N PHE A 266 -15.44 -18.96 2.94
CA PHE A 266 -16.70 -18.21 2.85
C PHE A 266 -16.70 -17.16 1.74
N LEU A 267 -15.54 -16.57 1.43
CA LEU A 267 -15.34 -15.58 0.38
C LEU A 267 -13.84 -15.51 0.01
N HIS A 268 -13.51 -15.90 -1.22
CA HIS A 268 -12.13 -16.07 -1.70
C HIS A 268 -11.65 -14.89 -2.55
N PRO A 269 -10.41 -14.38 -2.35
CA PRO A 269 -9.88 -13.26 -3.13
C PRO A 269 -9.82 -13.55 -4.64
N ASN A 270 -9.51 -14.78 -5.05
CA ASN A 270 -9.48 -15.13 -6.48
C ASN A 270 -10.85 -15.54 -7.04
N ASP A 271 -11.61 -16.33 -6.29
CA ASP A 271 -12.76 -17.04 -6.85
C ASP A 271 -14.03 -16.18 -6.77
N ASP A 272 -14.07 -15.23 -5.83
CA ASP A 272 -15.19 -14.32 -5.64
C ASP A 272 -14.80 -12.88 -6.03
N VAL A 273 -13.77 -12.29 -5.42
CA VAL A 273 -13.40 -10.89 -5.68
C VAL A 273 -12.79 -10.69 -7.07
N ASN A 274 -11.93 -11.61 -7.51
CA ASN A 274 -11.31 -11.59 -8.84
C ASN A 274 -12.10 -12.41 -9.88
N ARG A 275 -13.35 -12.78 -9.59
CA ARG A 275 -14.14 -13.63 -10.48
C ARG A 275 -14.30 -12.95 -11.85
N SER A 276 -14.09 -13.73 -12.91
CA SER A 276 -14.19 -13.30 -14.32
C SER A 276 -13.21 -12.19 -14.73
N GLN A 277 -12.14 -12.01 -13.97
CA GLN A 277 -11.11 -11.00 -14.21
C GLN A 277 -9.73 -11.63 -14.33
N SER A 278 -8.81 -10.88 -14.91
CA SER A 278 -7.37 -11.07 -14.80
C SER A 278 -6.73 -9.81 -14.20
N THR A 279 -5.47 -9.90 -13.80
CA THR A 279 -4.68 -8.68 -13.61
C THR A 279 -4.63 -7.87 -14.93
N ASN A 280 -4.56 -8.55 -16.07
CA ASN A 280 -4.30 -7.94 -17.38
C ASN A 280 -5.48 -7.15 -17.95
N ASP A 281 -6.64 -7.15 -17.29
CA ASP A 281 -7.74 -6.25 -17.58
C ASP A 281 -8.12 -5.37 -16.38
N ALA A 282 -8.13 -5.92 -15.16
CA ALA A 282 -8.43 -5.15 -13.96
C ALA A 282 -7.40 -4.06 -13.66
N TYR A 283 -6.10 -4.38 -13.71
CA TYR A 283 -5.02 -3.43 -13.44
C TYR A 283 -4.96 -2.29 -14.48
N PRO A 284 -4.86 -2.54 -15.80
CA PRO A 284 -4.81 -1.47 -16.80
C PRO A 284 -6.07 -0.59 -16.76
N THR A 285 -7.24 -1.18 -16.52
CA THR A 285 -8.47 -0.41 -16.31
C THR A 285 -8.32 0.52 -15.10
N ALA A 286 -7.95 -0.01 -13.93
CA ALA A 286 -7.83 0.79 -12.72
C ALA A 286 -6.77 1.90 -12.84
N ILE A 287 -5.60 1.65 -13.44
CA ILE A 287 -4.59 2.70 -13.61
C ILE A 287 -5.07 3.78 -14.58
N LYS A 288 -5.82 3.41 -15.63
CA LYS A 288 -6.38 4.38 -16.56
C LYS A 288 -7.36 5.34 -15.87
N LEU A 289 -8.27 4.79 -15.06
CA LEU A 289 -9.19 5.59 -14.23
C LEU A 289 -8.41 6.46 -13.23
N GLY A 290 -7.38 5.90 -12.57
CA GLY A 290 -6.54 6.63 -11.62
C GLY A 290 -5.84 7.83 -12.27
N VAL A 291 -5.32 7.68 -13.49
CA VAL A 291 -4.72 8.76 -14.27
C VAL A 291 -5.77 9.83 -14.60
N ILE A 292 -6.95 9.46 -15.09
CA ILE A 292 -8.03 10.43 -15.39
C ILE A 292 -8.35 11.29 -14.17
N LEU A 293 -8.56 10.66 -13.00
CA LEU A 293 -8.89 11.39 -11.77
C LEU A 293 -7.75 12.30 -11.32
N THR A 294 -6.50 11.83 -11.41
CA THR A 294 -5.31 12.65 -11.09
C THR A 294 -5.17 13.84 -12.04
N MET A 295 -5.46 13.65 -13.33
CA MET A 295 -5.39 14.71 -14.34
C MET A 295 -6.51 15.75 -14.17
N ARG A 296 -7.66 15.38 -13.60
CA ARG A 296 -8.70 16.35 -13.23
C ARG A 296 -8.20 17.31 -12.15
N ASP A 297 -7.49 16.81 -11.14
CA ASP A 297 -6.90 17.65 -10.09
C ASP A 297 -5.82 18.58 -10.67
N ALA A 298 -4.90 18.04 -11.47
CA ALA A 298 -3.85 18.81 -12.12
C ALA A 298 -4.41 19.93 -13.03
N THR A 299 -5.40 19.61 -13.87
CA THR A 299 -6.05 20.61 -14.73
C THR A 299 -6.86 21.62 -13.92
N SER A 300 -7.41 21.26 -12.76
CA SER A 300 -8.06 22.22 -11.86
C SER A 300 -7.07 23.26 -11.36
N ALA A 301 -5.90 22.83 -10.86
CA ALA A 301 -4.84 23.75 -10.42
C ALA A 301 -4.34 24.65 -11.56
N LEU A 302 -4.20 24.12 -12.78
CA LEU A 302 -3.85 24.93 -13.95
C LEU A 302 -4.94 25.95 -14.30
N ARG A 303 -6.23 25.64 -14.11
CA ARG A 303 -7.33 26.59 -14.32
C ARG A 303 -7.28 27.73 -13.30
N GLU A 304 -6.94 27.44 -12.05
CA GLU A 304 -6.71 28.47 -11.01
C GLU A 304 -5.54 29.37 -11.38
N LEU A 305 -4.40 28.79 -11.78
CA LEU A 305 -3.25 29.55 -12.27
C LEU A 305 -3.61 30.43 -13.47
N LYS A 306 -4.35 29.88 -14.43
CA LYS A 306 -4.85 30.63 -15.60
C LYS A 306 -5.69 31.84 -15.17
N ALA A 307 -6.61 31.65 -14.22
CA ALA A 307 -7.47 32.71 -13.73
C ALA A 307 -6.65 33.82 -13.02
N ALA A 308 -5.66 33.44 -12.20
CA ALA A 308 -4.77 34.38 -11.54
C ALA A 308 -3.93 35.19 -12.56
N LEU A 309 -3.39 34.53 -13.59
CA LEU A 309 -2.68 35.20 -14.68
C LEU A 309 -3.56 36.18 -15.44
N LEU A 310 -4.83 35.84 -15.70
CA LEU A 310 -5.79 36.75 -16.34
C LEU A 310 -6.13 37.95 -15.44
N ALA A 311 -6.32 37.74 -14.14
CA ALA A 311 -6.56 38.83 -13.21
C ALA A 311 -5.39 39.82 -13.19
N LYS A 312 -4.14 39.31 -13.18
CA LYS A 312 -2.94 40.14 -13.29
C LYS A 312 -2.78 40.79 -14.66
N ALA A 313 -3.21 40.13 -15.73
CA ALA A 313 -3.23 40.74 -17.05
C ALA A 313 -4.14 41.99 -17.10
N THR A 314 -5.30 41.94 -16.44
CA THR A 314 -6.20 43.11 -16.30
C THR A 314 -5.60 44.20 -15.42
N GLU A 315 -5.05 43.83 -14.26
CA GLU A 315 -4.37 44.77 -13.33
C GLU A 315 -3.22 45.52 -14.00
N PHE A 316 -2.49 44.86 -14.91
CA PHE A 316 -1.32 45.44 -15.59
C PHE A 316 -1.61 45.96 -16.99
N SER A 317 -2.89 46.15 -17.34
CA SER A 317 -3.31 46.50 -18.70
C SER A 317 -2.77 47.84 -19.20
N ASP A 318 -2.49 48.78 -18.29
CA ASP A 318 -1.96 50.13 -18.57
C ASP A 318 -0.46 50.28 -18.30
N VAL A 319 0.22 49.24 -17.80
CA VAL A 319 1.65 49.26 -17.49
C VAL A 319 2.46 49.03 -18.78
N LEU A 320 2.94 50.11 -19.39
CA LEU A 320 3.85 50.04 -20.54
C LEU A 320 5.24 49.51 -20.14
N LYS A 321 5.79 48.62 -20.97
CA LYS A 321 7.14 48.07 -20.82
C LYS A 321 7.81 47.88 -22.17
N MET A 322 9.14 47.73 -22.14
CA MET A 322 9.91 47.33 -23.32
C MET A 322 9.77 45.83 -23.55
N GLY A 323 9.33 45.42 -24.73
CA GLY A 323 9.41 44.03 -25.18
C GLY A 323 10.86 43.64 -25.46
N ARG A 324 11.19 42.35 -25.32
CA ARG A 324 12.54 41.84 -25.62
C ARG A 324 12.50 40.60 -26.50
N THR A 325 13.36 40.58 -27.51
CA THR A 325 13.63 39.42 -28.36
C THR A 325 15.12 39.15 -28.31
N GLU A 326 15.53 37.90 -28.11
CA GLU A 326 16.96 37.54 -27.88
C GLU A 326 17.60 38.32 -26.71
N ASN A 327 16.79 38.65 -25.70
CA ASN A 327 17.16 39.53 -24.57
C ASN A 327 17.62 40.95 -24.97
N GLN A 328 17.39 41.38 -26.21
CA GLN A 328 17.62 42.73 -26.69
C GLN A 328 16.32 43.54 -26.71
N ASP A 329 16.43 44.86 -26.61
CA ASP A 329 15.28 45.76 -26.68
C ASP A 329 14.61 45.68 -28.06
N ALA A 330 13.28 45.56 -28.05
CA ALA A 330 12.47 45.45 -29.27
C ALA A 330 11.50 46.64 -29.38
N VAL A 331 10.20 46.38 -29.30
CA VAL A 331 9.14 47.40 -29.36
C VAL A 331 8.29 47.41 -28.08
N PRO A 332 7.61 48.53 -27.76
CA PRO A 332 6.76 48.60 -26.57
C PRO A 332 5.59 47.62 -26.59
N MET A 333 5.21 47.15 -25.41
CA MET A 333 4.00 46.38 -25.13
C MET A 333 3.51 46.69 -23.71
N THR A 334 2.33 46.24 -23.32
CA THR A 334 1.91 46.31 -21.91
C THR A 334 2.26 45.03 -21.17
N LEU A 335 2.55 45.14 -19.87
CA LEU A 335 2.74 43.98 -19.01
C LEU A 335 1.47 43.11 -18.97
N GLY A 336 0.30 43.74 -19.09
CA GLY A 336 -0.98 43.03 -19.26
C GLY A 336 -1.03 42.13 -20.50
N GLN A 337 -0.54 42.60 -21.66
CA GLN A 337 -0.46 41.77 -22.88
C GLN A 337 0.41 40.52 -22.65
N GLU A 338 1.52 40.67 -21.94
CA GLU A 338 2.41 39.55 -21.64
C GLU A 338 1.77 38.51 -20.71
N PHE A 339 1.14 38.95 -19.61
CA PHE A 339 0.45 38.06 -18.69
C PHE A 339 -0.76 37.37 -19.33
N ALA A 340 -1.49 38.06 -20.23
CA ALA A 340 -2.55 37.44 -21.02
C ALA A 340 -2.00 36.32 -21.91
N ALA A 341 -0.81 36.50 -22.50
CA ALA A 341 -0.15 35.45 -23.28
C ALA A 341 0.26 34.24 -22.42
N TYR A 342 0.69 34.46 -21.17
CA TYR A 342 0.96 33.37 -20.23
C TYR A 342 -0.33 32.59 -19.90
N ALA A 343 -1.44 33.29 -19.65
CA ALA A 343 -2.73 32.62 -19.44
C ALA A 343 -3.19 31.82 -20.67
N ALA A 344 -2.99 32.35 -21.88
CA ALA A 344 -3.27 31.61 -23.12
C ALA A 344 -2.40 30.35 -23.25
N THR A 345 -1.13 30.43 -22.86
CA THR A 345 -0.20 29.30 -22.83
C THR A 345 -0.68 28.20 -21.89
N ILE A 346 -1.11 28.55 -20.67
CA ILE A 346 -1.69 27.58 -19.71
C ILE A 346 -3.00 26.97 -20.25
N LYS A 347 -3.84 27.76 -20.93
CA LYS A 347 -5.08 27.26 -21.57
C LYS A 347 -4.77 26.15 -22.57
N ASP A 348 -3.73 26.30 -23.38
CA ASP A 348 -3.32 25.27 -24.34
C ASP A 348 -2.79 24.02 -23.64
N GLY A 349 -1.98 24.17 -22.59
CA GLY A 349 -1.51 23.05 -21.77
C GLY A 349 -2.66 22.22 -21.18
N ILE A 350 -3.69 22.87 -20.63
CA ILE A 350 -4.91 22.20 -20.14
C ILE A 350 -5.57 21.40 -21.25
N ARG A 351 -5.77 22.01 -22.43
CA ARG A 351 -6.41 21.36 -23.58
C ARG A 351 -5.64 20.13 -24.05
N TYR A 352 -4.30 20.14 -24.03
CA TYR A 352 -3.50 18.98 -24.42
C TYR A 352 -3.66 17.82 -23.45
N ILE A 353 -3.62 18.10 -22.14
CA ILE A 353 -3.81 17.09 -21.10
C ILE A 353 -5.22 16.49 -21.16
N GLU A 354 -6.24 17.33 -21.30
CA GLU A 354 -7.63 16.89 -21.40
C GLU A 354 -7.86 15.99 -22.62
N ARG A 355 -7.33 16.36 -23.78
CA ARG A 355 -7.43 15.52 -24.99
C ARG A 355 -6.71 14.18 -24.83
N ALA A 356 -5.52 14.17 -24.24
CA ALA A 356 -4.81 12.92 -23.97
C ALA A 356 -5.55 12.04 -22.96
N ALA A 357 -6.30 12.64 -22.01
CA ALA A 357 -7.09 11.91 -21.03
C ALA A 357 -8.28 11.16 -21.66
N GLU A 358 -8.78 11.58 -22.83
CA GLU A 358 -9.88 10.89 -23.51
C GLU A 358 -9.52 9.46 -23.91
N GLU A 359 -8.25 9.20 -24.28
CA GLU A 359 -7.71 7.88 -24.65
C GLU A 359 -7.73 6.87 -23.50
N PHE A 360 -7.90 7.34 -22.26
CA PHE A 360 -7.98 6.49 -21.07
C PHE A 360 -9.40 5.99 -20.80
N LEU A 361 -10.41 6.52 -21.50
CA LEU A 361 -11.80 6.10 -21.36
C LEU A 361 -12.05 4.72 -21.98
N ASP A 362 -11.22 4.30 -22.93
CA ASP A 362 -11.34 2.97 -23.54
C ASP A 362 -10.64 1.92 -22.66
N VAL A 363 -11.43 1.02 -22.10
CA VAL A 363 -11.00 0.02 -21.11
C VAL A 363 -11.18 -1.39 -21.65
N ASN A 364 -10.41 -2.34 -21.13
CA ASN A 364 -10.39 -3.72 -21.60
C ASN A 364 -11.02 -4.72 -20.62
N MET A 365 -11.91 -4.27 -19.70
CA MET A 365 -12.57 -5.19 -18.76
C MET A 365 -13.29 -6.33 -19.50
N GLY A 366 -13.00 -7.57 -19.10
CA GLY A 366 -13.48 -8.78 -19.78
C GLY A 366 -12.53 -9.29 -20.86
N ALA A 367 -11.38 -8.64 -21.08
CA ALA A 367 -10.29 -9.19 -21.88
C ALA A 367 -9.67 -10.44 -21.23
N THR A 368 -9.70 -10.52 -19.90
CA THR A 368 -9.07 -11.57 -19.09
C THR A 368 -7.56 -11.65 -19.35
N ALA A 369 -6.98 -12.84 -19.50
CA ALA A 369 -5.53 -13.01 -19.52
C ALA A 369 -4.84 -12.37 -20.74
N VAL A 370 -5.41 -12.51 -21.94
CA VAL A 370 -4.76 -12.13 -23.21
C VAL A 370 -5.71 -11.45 -24.21
N GLY A 371 -6.89 -11.02 -23.78
CA GLY A 371 -7.87 -10.35 -24.64
C GLY A 371 -8.93 -11.23 -25.30
N THR A 372 -8.88 -12.55 -25.10
CA THR A 372 -9.84 -13.49 -25.68
C THR A 372 -11.16 -13.59 -24.90
N GLY A 373 -11.20 -13.06 -23.68
CA GLY A 373 -12.35 -13.19 -22.77
C GLY A 373 -12.53 -14.58 -22.15
N ILE A 374 -11.53 -15.47 -22.25
CA ILE A 374 -11.59 -16.81 -21.67
C ILE A 374 -11.87 -16.76 -20.16
N ASN A 375 -12.74 -17.64 -19.67
CA ASN A 375 -13.20 -17.69 -18.28
C ASN A 375 -14.03 -16.48 -17.80
N SER A 376 -14.45 -15.59 -18.70
CA SER A 376 -15.53 -14.64 -18.44
C SER A 376 -16.85 -15.15 -19.05
N PRO A 377 -18.00 -15.01 -18.36
CA PRO A 377 -19.27 -15.45 -18.91
C PRO A 377 -19.70 -14.58 -20.10
N PRO A 378 -20.48 -15.12 -21.06
CA PRO A 378 -21.02 -14.33 -22.17
C PRO A 378 -21.76 -13.09 -21.66
N GLY A 379 -21.48 -11.94 -22.28
CA GLY A 379 -22.08 -10.65 -21.88
C GLY A 379 -21.35 -9.94 -20.73
N TYR A 380 -20.34 -10.54 -20.09
CA TYR A 380 -19.60 -9.93 -18.99
C TYR A 380 -18.94 -8.60 -19.35
N ALA A 381 -18.17 -8.55 -20.44
CA ALA A 381 -17.42 -7.35 -20.83
C ALA A 381 -18.30 -6.08 -21.01
N PRO A 382 -19.38 -6.09 -21.82
CA PRO A 382 -20.24 -4.92 -21.95
C PRO A 382 -20.97 -4.59 -20.65
N LEU A 383 -21.39 -5.60 -19.88
CA LEU A 383 -22.11 -5.39 -18.63
C LEU A 383 -21.23 -4.79 -17.53
N CYS A 384 -20.01 -5.32 -17.35
CA CYS A 384 -19.03 -4.81 -16.42
C CYS A 384 -18.60 -3.38 -16.79
N THR A 385 -18.47 -3.08 -18.09
CA THR A 385 -18.16 -1.71 -18.55
C THR A 385 -19.28 -0.72 -18.23
N ARG A 386 -20.55 -1.13 -18.42
CA ARG A 386 -21.72 -0.32 -18.02
C ARG A 386 -21.70 -0.02 -16.53
N HIS A 387 -21.59 -1.06 -15.69
CA HIS A 387 -21.49 -0.89 -14.24
C HIS A 387 -20.29 -0.04 -13.85
N LEU A 388 -19.15 -0.17 -14.53
CA LEU A 388 -17.96 0.64 -14.27
C LEU A 388 -18.20 2.13 -14.55
N ALA A 389 -18.89 2.46 -15.65
CA ALA A 389 -19.26 3.83 -15.95
C ALA A 389 -20.19 4.43 -14.88
N GLU A 390 -21.17 3.65 -14.42
CA GLU A 390 -22.11 4.05 -13.36
C GLU A 390 -21.40 4.29 -12.03
N VAL A 391 -20.55 3.36 -11.56
CA VAL A 391 -19.90 3.47 -10.24
C VAL A 391 -18.78 4.50 -10.19
N SER A 392 -18.06 4.70 -11.31
CA SER A 392 -16.95 5.66 -11.37
C SER A 392 -17.39 7.08 -11.73
N GLY A 393 -18.58 7.25 -12.31
CA GLY A 393 -19.04 8.52 -12.88
C GLY A 393 -18.22 8.98 -14.09
N LEU A 394 -17.45 8.07 -14.71
CA LEU A 394 -16.66 8.32 -15.91
C LEU A 394 -17.33 7.67 -17.13
N PRO A 395 -17.32 8.33 -18.30
CA PRO A 395 -17.93 7.78 -19.52
C PRO A 395 -17.00 6.76 -20.19
N VAL A 396 -16.61 5.72 -19.45
CA VAL A 396 -15.74 4.65 -19.95
C VAL A 396 -16.46 3.81 -21.01
N ARG A 397 -15.68 3.27 -21.94
CA ARG A 397 -16.14 2.52 -23.10
C ARG A 397 -15.35 1.23 -23.23
N LEU A 398 -16.00 0.20 -23.77
CA LEU A 398 -15.32 -1.07 -24.04
C LEU A 398 -14.43 -0.88 -25.26
N ALA A 399 -13.15 -1.24 -25.14
CA ALA A 399 -12.22 -1.16 -26.26
C ALA A 399 -12.70 -2.03 -27.44
N GLU A 400 -12.55 -1.51 -28.66
CA GLU A 400 -13.00 -2.19 -29.88
C GLU A 400 -12.34 -3.56 -30.08
N ASN A 401 -11.08 -3.69 -29.67
CA ASN A 401 -10.33 -4.94 -29.72
C ASN A 401 -9.60 -5.20 -28.40
N LEU A 402 -10.09 -6.19 -27.65
CA LEU A 402 -9.56 -6.54 -26.33
C LEU A 402 -8.16 -7.16 -26.38
N VAL A 403 -7.79 -7.86 -27.46
CA VAL A 403 -6.44 -8.41 -27.65
C VAL A 403 -5.43 -7.29 -27.84
N GLN A 404 -5.74 -6.31 -28.70
CA GLN A 404 -4.91 -5.12 -28.86
C GLN A 404 -4.82 -4.32 -27.56
N SER A 405 -5.96 -4.06 -26.92
CA SER A 405 -6.00 -3.20 -25.72
C SER A 405 -5.23 -3.77 -24.53
N THR A 406 -5.10 -5.11 -24.44
CA THR A 406 -4.37 -5.79 -23.35
C THR A 406 -2.85 -5.60 -23.42
N GLN A 407 -2.29 -5.38 -24.62
CA GLN A 407 -0.85 -5.18 -24.83
C GLN A 407 -0.48 -3.72 -25.10
N ASP A 408 -1.47 -2.85 -25.28
CA ASP A 408 -1.27 -1.46 -25.69
C ASP A 408 -1.06 -0.53 -24.50
N SER A 409 0.04 0.23 -24.55
CA SER A 409 0.38 1.28 -23.59
C SER A 409 0.48 2.66 -24.24
N GLY A 410 0.00 2.82 -25.48
CA GLY A 410 0.11 4.04 -26.27
C GLY A 410 -0.50 5.27 -25.58
N SER A 411 -1.65 5.12 -24.92
CA SER A 411 -2.32 6.20 -24.18
C SER A 411 -1.45 6.79 -23.07
N PHE A 412 -0.67 5.98 -22.35
CA PHE A 412 0.28 6.46 -21.35
C PHE A 412 1.42 7.28 -21.96
N SER A 413 1.92 6.87 -23.12
CA SER A 413 2.94 7.63 -23.86
C SER A 413 2.40 8.99 -24.33
N LEU A 414 1.17 9.02 -24.87
CA LEU A 414 0.49 10.26 -25.27
C LEU A 414 0.30 11.22 -24.09
N MET A 415 -0.18 10.71 -22.94
CA MET A 415 -0.33 11.51 -21.73
C MET A 415 1.00 12.09 -21.24
N SER A 416 2.05 11.26 -21.16
CA SER A 416 3.38 11.72 -20.76
C SER A 416 3.90 12.82 -21.70
N GLY A 417 3.68 12.70 -23.01
CA GLY A 417 3.97 13.74 -23.99
C GLY A 417 3.19 15.03 -23.76
N ALA A 418 1.89 14.95 -23.50
CA ALA A 418 1.04 16.11 -23.21
C ALA A 418 1.48 16.83 -21.92
N MET A 419 1.76 16.07 -20.86
CA MET A 419 2.29 16.60 -19.60
C MET A 419 3.64 17.29 -19.80
N LYS A 420 4.56 16.68 -20.57
CA LYS A 420 5.86 17.30 -20.90
C LYS A 420 5.69 18.63 -21.63
N THR A 421 4.78 18.69 -22.60
CA THR A 421 4.48 19.94 -23.32
C THR A 421 3.98 21.03 -22.38
N ALA A 422 3.04 20.71 -21.49
CA ALA A 422 2.54 21.65 -20.50
C ALA A 422 3.64 22.08 -19.51
N ALA A 423 4.56 21.17 -19.14
CA ALA A 423 5.68 21.48 -18.26
C ALA A 423 6.69 22.45 -18.90
N VAL A 424 7.03 22.25 -20.19
CA VAL A 424 7.91 23.18 -20.93
C VAL A 424 7.27 24.58 -21.02
N GLN A 425 5.96 24.62 -21.29
CA GLN A 425 5.20 25.87 -21.32
C GLN A 425 5.22 26.59 -19.96
N LEU A 426 5.00 25.86 -18.86
CA LEU A 426 5.07 26.42 -17.51
C LEU A 426 6.47 26.90 -17.17
N SER A 427 7.51 26.13 -17.52
CA SER A 427 8.91 26.50 -17.31
C SER A 427 9.33 27.76 -18.06
N LYS A 428 8.64 28.14 -19.15
CA LYS A 428 8.90 29.40 -19.87
C LYS A 428 8.30 30.62 -19.14
N ILE A 429 7.31 30.40 -18.30
CA ILE A 429 6.61 31.45 -17.54
C ILE A 429 7.36 31.76 -16.24
N CYS A 430 7.87 30.73 -15.56
CA CYS A 430 8.76 30.85 -14.40
C CYS A 430 10.13 31.40 -14.80
#